data_AF-A0A844GUS9-F1
#
_entry.id   AF-A0A844GUS9-F1
#
_cell.length_a   1.000
_cell.length_b   1.000
_cell.length_c   1.000
_cell.angle_alpha   90.00
_cell.angle_beta   90.00
_cell.angle_gamma   90.00
#
_symmetry.space_group_name_H-M   'P 1'
#
loop_
_entity.id
_entity.type
_entity.pdbx_description
1 polymer ?
#
loop_
_entity_poly.entity_id
_entity_poly.type
_entity_poly.pdbx_seq_one_letter_code
_entity_poly.pdbx_strand_id
1 'polypeptide(L)'
;MSKKNIVCFLLILLLCFMPVQEADAGNLSLFSSLEWNQEQTNFSKNPQNFSQEIQNRLNSTRDSIGQLALLISHPWGTYDYTRPIFVAPRDGGGIIFEVDIHWHRNLKLISRNHVTRIAWEIVNNKHYKASVIWDDSTFSPIHEEEVNDFFRQLLPN
;
A
#
# COMPACT_ATOMS: atom_id res chain seq x y z
N MET A 1 17.18 -43.48 20.29
CA MET A 1 16.71 -42.42 19.36
C MET A 1 17.90 -41.58 18.92
N SER A 2 18.11 -41.42 17.61
CA SER A 2 19.22 -40.62 17.06
C SER A 2 18.98 -39.13 17.34
N LYS A 3 20.03 -38.39 17.73
CA LYS A 3 19.99 -36.92 17.92
C LYS A 3 19.39 -36.17 16.71
N LYS A 4 19.56 -36.72 15.50
CA LYS A 4 18.99 -36.17 14.25
C LYS A 4 17.45 -36.18 14.24
N ASN A 5 16.82 -37.17 14.87
CA ASN A 5 15.35 -37.29 14.89
C ASN A 5 14.71 -36.29 15.86
N ILE A 6 15.42 -35.92 16.94
CA ILE A 6 14.95 -34.93 17.92
C ILE A 6 15.01 -33.52 17.32
N VAL A 7 16.04 -33.20 16.55
CA VAL A 7 16.19 -31.90 15.88
C VAL A 7 15.12 -31.69 14.81
N CYS A 8 14.83 -32.71 13.99
CA CYS A 8 13.73 -32.63 13.02
C CYS A 8 12.37 -32.45 13.71
N PHE A 9 12.14 -33.15 14.83
CA PHE A 9 10.88 -33.04 15.55
C PHE A 9 10.69 -31.64 16.18
N LEU A 10 11.77 -31.04 16.72
CA LEU A 10 11.76 -29.68 17.26
C LEU A 10 11.54 -28.61 16.18
N LEU A 11 12.12 -28.78 14.98
CA LEU A 11 11.92 -27.88 13.84
C LEU A 11 10.47 -27.89 13.34
N ILE A 12 9.85 -29.07 13.27
CA ILE A 12 8.44 -29.20 12.88
C ILE A 12 7.54 -28.60 13.95
N LEU A 13 7.84 -28.80 15.24
CA LEU A 13 7.07 -28.21 16.33
C LEU A 13 7.12 -26.67 16.31
N LEU A 14 8.28 -26.08 15.98
CA LEU A 14 8.45 -24.63 15.88
C LEU A 14 7.65 -24.00 14.72
N LEU A 15 7.47 -24.73 13.63
CA LEU A 15 6.65 -24.29 12.49
C LEU A 15 5.15 -24.35 12.79
N CYS A 16 4.71 -25.19 13.74
CA CYS A 16 3.30 -25.27 14.16
C CYS A 16 2.86 -24.15 15.11
N PHE A 17 3.78 -23.34 15.64
CA PHE A 17 3.48 -22.20 16.52
C PHE A 17 3.59 -20.84 15.84
N MET A 18 3.83 -20.80 14.52
CA MET A 18 3.59 -19.58 13.77
C MET A 18 2.08 -19.31 13.81
N PRO A 19 1.61 -18.17 14.34
CA PRO A 19 0.22 -17.80 14.16
C PRO A 19 -0.01 -17.71 12.65
N VAL A 20 -0.82 -18.61 12.11
CA VAL A 20 -1.49 -18.36 10.85
C VAL A 20 -2.38 -17.15 11.15
N GLN A 21 -1.91 -15.96 10.79
CA GLN A 21 -2.79 -14.80 10.73
C GLN A 21 -3.86 -15.17 9.71
N GLU A 22 -5.07 -15.41 10.19
CA GLU A 22 -6.24 -15.48 9.34
C GLU A 22 -6.21 -14.26 8.44
N ALA A 23 -6.33 -14.46 7.13
CA ALA A 23 -6.57 -13.37 6.21
C ALA A 23 -7.86 -12.70 6.68
N ASP A 24 -7.71 -11.55 7.33
CA ASP A 24 -8.80 -10.84 7.98
C ASP A 24 -9.88 -10.54 6.93
N ALA A 25 -11.13 -10.87 7.21
CA ALA A 25 -12.27 -10.60 6.32
C ALA A 25 -12.35 -9.11 5.94
N GLY A 26 -11.73 -8.23 6.74
CA GLY A 26 -11.49 -6.82 6.40
C GLY A 26 -10.78 -6.62 5.06
N ASN A 27 -9.76 -7.41 4.73
CA ASN A 27 -8.99 -7.26 3.49
C ASN A 27 -9.85 -7.55 2.25
N LEU A 28 -10.67 -8.61 2.27
CA LEU A 28 -11.58 -8.92 1.16
C LEU A 28 -12.64 -7.82 0.96
N SER A 29 -13.16 -7.23 2.03
CA SER A 29 -14.13 -6.12 1.96
C SER A 29 -13.52 -4.82 1.43
N LEU A 30 -12.22 -4.61 1.64
CA LEU A 30 -11.49 -3.46 1.12
C LEU A 30 -11.29 -3.56 -0.40
N PHE A 31 -10.87 -4.72 -0.89
CA PHE A 31 -10.73 -4.94 -2.34
C PHE A 31 -12.05 -4.73 -3.08
N SER A 32 -13.16 -5.26 -2.57
CA SER A 32 -14.48 -5.06 -3.18
C SER A 32 -14.96 -3.60 -3.15
N SER A 33 -14.60 -2.83 -2.09
CA SER A 33 -14.90 -1.40 -2.02
C SER A 33 -14.12 -0.55 -3.04
N LEU A 34 -12.93 -1.01 -3.44
CA LEU A 34 -12.12 -0.36 -4.47
C LEU A 34 -12.56 -0.72 -5.90
N GLU A 35 -12.92 -1.99 -6.12
CA GLU A 35 -13.49 -2.46 -7.40
C GLU A 35 -14.77 -1.70 -7.76
N TRP A 36 -15.57 -1.29 -6.77
CA TRP A 36 -16.82 -0.53 -6.97
C TRP A 36 -16.64 0.88 -7.57
N ASN A 37 -15.42 1.44 -7.57
CA ASN A 37 -15.18 2.79 -8.12
C ASN A 37 -14.62 2.81 -9.56
N GLN A 38 -14.44 1.66 -10.21
CA GLN A 38 -13.94 1.58 -11.58
C GLN A 38 -15.03 1.76 -12.65
N GLU A 39 -16.31 1.94 -12.28
CA GLU A 39 -17.36 2.27 -13.24
C GLU A 39 -17.14 3.68 -13.84
N GLN A 40 -16.52 3.68 -15.04
CA GLN A 40 -16.54 4.73 -16.07
C GLN A 40 -16.33 6.19 -15.63
N THR A 41 -15.14 6.50 -15.11
CA THR A 41 -14.74 7.91 -14.91
C THR A 41 -14.08 8.46 -16.17
N ASN A 42 -14.81 9.28 -16.94
CA ASN A 42 -14.23 10.10 -18.01
C ASN A 42 -13.52 11.30 -17.36
N PHE A 43 -12.27 11.13 -16.93
CA PHE A 43 -11.50 12.27 -16.42
C PHE A 43 -11.31 13.35 -17.47
N SER A 44 -11.21 14.61 -17.02
CA SER A 44 -10.95 15.73 -17.91
C SER A 44 -9.66 15.52 -18.73
N LYS A 45 -9.68 15.92 -20.01
CA LYS A 45 -8.46 16.00 -20.82
C LYS A 45 -7.62 17.24 -20.49
N ASN A 46 -8.18 18.19 -19.75
CA ASN A 46 -7.46 19.35 -19.26
C ASN A 46 -6.58 18.92 -18.05
N PRO A 47 -5.24 19.14 -18.08
CA PRO A 47 -4.35 18.65 -17.04
C PRO A 47 -4.64 19.16 -15.63
N GLN A 48 -5.05 20.43 -15.48
CA GLN A 48 -5.37 21.01 -14.18
C GLN A 48 -6.62 20.35 -13.60
N ASN A 49 -7.69 20.27 -14.38
CA ASN A 49 -8.93 19.62 -13.96
C ASN A 49 -8.72 18.12 -13.68
N PHE A 50 -7.93 17.44 -14.52
CA PHE A 50 -7.56 16.04 -14.35
C PHE A 50 -6.88 15.79 -12.99
N SER A 51 -5.85 16.59 -12.67
CA SER A 51 -5.10 16.43 -11.42
C SER A 51 -5.98 16.63 -10.19
N GLN A 52 -6.90 17.61 -10.25
CA GLN A 52 -7.80 17.91 -9.14
C GLN A 52 -8.93 16.88 -8.98
N GLU A 53 -9.49 16.39 -10.09
CA GLU A 53 -10.47 15.30 -10.08
C GLU A 53 -9.89 14.03 -9.45
N ILE A 54 -8.66 13.65 -9.85
CA ILE A 54 -7.96 12.51 -9.24
C ILE A 54 -7.66 12.79 -7.78
N GLN A 55 -7.12 13.96 -7.43
CA GLN A 55 -6.82 14.29 -6.05
C GLN A 55 -8.05 14.18 -5.14
N ASN A 56 -9.19 14.70 -5.59
CA ASN A 56 -10.45 14.64 -4.83
C ASN A 56 -10.89 13.19 -4.61
N ARG A 57 -10.82 12.36 -5.65
CA ARG A 57 -11.17 10.94 -5.57
C ARG A 57 -10.22 10.16 -4.65
N LEU A 58 -8.92 10.36 -4.82
CA LEU A 58 -7.92 9.72 -3.96
C LEU A 58 -8.15 10.10 -2.49
N ASN A 59 -8.47 11.37 -2.22
CA ASN A 59 -8.72 11.82 -0.85
C ASN A 59 -10.03 11.31 -0.25
N SER A 60 -11.04 10.95 -1.06
CA SER A 60 -12.29 10.36 -0.56
C SER A 60 -12.14 8.88 -0.19
N THR A 61 -11.14 8.17 -0.74
CA THR A 61 -10.85 6.75 -0.45
C THR A 61 -9.43 6.52 0.09
N ARG A 62 -8.74 7.57 0.56
CA ARG A 62 -7.31 7.53 0.92
C ARG A 62 -6.98 6.48 1.98
N ASP A 63 -7.89 6.23 2.90
CA ASP A 63 -7.63 5.29 3.99
C ASP A 63 -7.66 3.86 3.47
N SER A 64 -8.62 3.51 2.61
CA SER A 64 -8.64 2.22 1.90
C SER A 64 -7.42 2.05 0.99
N ILE A 65 -7.01 3.11 0.28
CA ILE A 65 -5.81 3.09 -0.56
C ILE A 65 -4.56 2.82 0.29
N GLY A 66 -4.38 3.58 1.38
CA GLY A 66 -3.22 3.42 2.26
C GLY A 66 -3.19 2.08 2.98
N GLN A 67 -4.34 1.56 3.40
CA GLN A 67 -4.44 0.25 4.04
C GLN A 67 -4.03 -0.88 3.08
N LEU A 68 -4.48 -0.85 1.82
CA LEU A 68 -4.08 -1.84 0.81
C LEU A 68 -2.61 -1.70 0.42
N ALA A 69 -2.14 -0.47 0.19
CA ALA A 69 -0.73 -0.22 -0.11
C ALA A 69 0.19 -0.66 1.05
N LEU A 70 -0.23 -0.46 2.29
CA LEU A 70 0.48 -0.97 3.47
C LEU A 70 0.45 -2.49 3.53
N LEU A 71 -0.70 -3.13 3.30
CA LEU A 71 -0.81 -4.59 3.32
C LEU A 71 0.16 -5.25 2.33
N ILE A 72 0.36 -4.61 1.16
CA ILE A 72 1.32 -5.07 0.16
C ILE A 72 2.75 -4.82 0.63
N SER A 73 3.07 -3.58 1.02
CA SER A 73 4.45 -3.15 1.30
C SER A 73 5.00 -3.60 2.66
N HIS A 74 4.13 -3.70 3.67
CA HIS A 74 4.41 -4.08 5.05
C HIS A 74 3.29 -5.00 5.58
N PRO A 75 3.23 -6.28 5.19
CA PRO A 75 2.10 -7.16 5.55
C PRO A 75 1.96 -7.43 7.05
N TRP A 76 3.01 -7.15 7.84
CA TRP A 76 2.98 -7.24 9.30
C TRP A 76 2.79 -5.89 9.99
N GLY A 77 2.58 -4.82 9.23
CA GLY A 77 2.22 -3.51 9.72
C GLY A 77 0.74 -3.45 10.06
N THR A 78 0.41 -2.70 11.10
CA THR A 78 -0.95 -2.34 11.46
C THR A 78 -1.19 -0.91 11.01
N TYR A 79 -2.13 -0.76 10.08
CA TYR A 79 -2.55 0.54 9.55
C TYR A 79 -3.08 1.45 10.67
N ASP A 80 -2.77 2.75 10.60
CA ASP A 80 -3.31 3.79 11.48
C ASP A 80 -4.18 4.77 10.69
N TYR A 81 -3.57 5.59 9.82
CA TYR A 81 -4.28 6.51 8.93
C TYR A 81 -3.46 6.91 7.71
N THR A 82 -4.12 7.43 6.67
CA THR A 82 -3.46 8.04 5.50
C THR A 82 -3.66 9.54 5.57
N ARG A 83 -2.56 10.31 5.43
CA ARG A 83 -2.67 11.78 5.34
C ARG A 83 -3.36 12.19 4.04
N PRO A 84 -3.89 13.43 3.96
CA PRO A 84 -4.38 13.97 2.70
C PRO A 84 -3.34 13.82 1.59
N ILE A 85 -3.78 13.35 0.42
CA ILE A 85 -2.92 13.11 -0.74
C ILE A 85 -2.73 14.44 -1.47
N PHE A 86 -1.46 14.84 -1.62
CA PHE A 86 -1.07 16.09 -2.25
C PHE A 86 -0.59 15.87 -3.69
N VAL A 87 -0.83 16.88 -4.53
CA VAL A 87 -0.32 16.92 -5.90
C VAL A 87 0.96 17.75 -5.92
N ALA A 88 2.03 17.17 -6.46
CA ALA A 88 3.25 17.88 -6.81
C ALA A 88 3.46 17.82 -8.34
N PRO A 89 3.96 18.89 -8.97
CA PRO A 89 4.38 18.84 -10.36
C PRO A 89 5.61 17.92 -10.52
N ARG A 90 5.67 17.20 -11.63
CA ARG A 90 6.85 16.39 -12.00
C ARG A 90 7.77 17.20 -12.91
N ASP A 91 9.07 17.18 -12.61
CA ASP A 91 10.09 17.73 -13.51
C ASP A 91 10.06 17.00 -14.85
N GLY A 92 9.92 17.74 -15.96
CA GLY A 92 9.78 17.19 -17.31
C GLY A 92 8.34 16.85 -17.73
N GLY A 93 7.34 17.28 -16.96
CA GLY A 93 5.92 17.11 -17.27
C GLY A 93 5.32 15.86 -16.62
N GLY A 94 4.04 15.97 -16.27
CA GLY A 94 3.31 14.99 -15.47
C GLY A 94 2.97 15.52 -14.07
N ILE A 95 2.36 14.64 -13.28
CA ILE A 95 1.94 14.92 -11.91
C ILE A 95 2.36 13.77 -10.99
N ILE A 96 2.70 14.12 -9.75
CA ILE A 96 3.05 13.17 -8.69
C ILE A 96 2.00 13.32 -7.59
N PHE A 97 1.41 12.21 -7.18
CA PHE A 97 0.59 12.12 -5.98
C PHE A 97 1.40 11.47 -4.87
N GLU A 98 1.57 12.17 -3.75
CA GLU A 98 2.27 11.63 -2.58
C GLU A 98 1.26 11.06 -1.58
N VAL A 99 1.45 9.79 -1.22
CA VAL A 99 0.61 9.06 -0.27
C VAL A 99 1.44 8.74 0.97
N ASP A 100 1.16 9.45 2.06
CA ASP A 100 1.80 9.28 3.37
C ASP A 100 0.94 8.38 4.25
N ILE A 101 1.43 7.16 4.51
CA ILE A 101 0.73 6.14 5.28
C ILE A 101 1.37 6.04 6.66
N HIS A 102 0.59 6.29 7.71
CA HIS A 102 0.99 6.10 9.10
C HIS A 102 0.56 4.70 9.53
N TRP A 103 1.48 3.99 10.16
CA TRP A 103 1.26 2.63 10.62
C TRP A 103 2.13 2.34 11.84
N HIS A 104 1.87 1.23 12.51
CA HIS A 104 2.68 0.77 13.63
C HIS A 104 2.84 -0.74 13.56
N ARG A 105 3.83 -1.27 14.27
CA ARG A 105 3.98 -2.71 14.42
C ARG A 105 3.96 -3.07 15.89
N ASN A 106 3.05 -3.96 16.27
CA ASN A 106 3.01 -4.46 17.64
C ASN A 106 4.06 -5.57 17.80
N LEU A 107 5.28 -5.17 18.14
CA LEU A 107 6.23 -6.08 18.76
C LEU A 107 5.94 -6.03 20.26
N LYS A 108 5.67 -7.18 20.88
CA LYS A 108 5.15 -7.34 22.27
C LYS A 108 5.77 -6.46 23.38
N LEU A 109 6.89 -5.79 23.13
CA LEU A 109 7.64 -4.95 24.06
C LEU A 109 7.86 -3.50 23.57
N ILE A 110 7.64 -3.20 22.29
CA ILE A 110 7.86 -1.88 21.68
C ILE A 110 6.82 -1.66 20.58
N SER A 111 5.94 -0.68 20.79
CA SER A 111 5.13 -0.12 19.70
C SER A 111 5.82 1.15 19.21
N ARG A 112 6.16 1.19 17.92
CA ARG A 112 6.71 2.37 17.27
C ARG A 112 5.81 2.74 16.09
N ASN A 113 5.54 4.03 15.96
CA ASN A 113 4.85 4.59 14.81
C ASN A 113 5.86 4.79 13.69
N HIS A 114 5.41 4.46 12.49
CA HIS A 114 6.16 4.47 11.25
C HIS A 114 5.38 5.22 10.19
N VAL A 115 6.11 5.72 9.21
CA VAL A 115 5.55 6.39 8.07
C VAL A 115 6.22 5.86 6.81
N THR A 116 5.40 5.45 5.86
CA THR A 116 5.80 5.04 4.51
C THR A 116 5.20 6.03 3.52
N ARG A 117 6.04 6.60 2.65
CA ARG A 117 5.63 7.52 1.58
C ARG A 117 5.76 6.86 0.23
N ILE A 118 4.65 6.83 -0.50
CA ILE A 118 4.61 6.36 -1.88
C ILE A 118 4.43 7.57 -2.80
N ALA A 119 5.29 7.67 -3.81
CA ALA A 119 5.09 8.59 -4.92
C ALA A 119 4.42 7.84 -6.07
N TRP A 120 3.27 8.35 -6.52
CA TRP A 120 2.58 7.86 -7.70
C TRP A 120 2.64 8.87 -8.83
N GLU A 121 3.38 8.52 -9.88
CA GLU A 121 3.62 9.35 -11.04
C GLU A 121 2.63 9.03 -12.18
N ILE A 122 2.04 10.09 -12.74
CA ILE A 122 1.19 10.05 -13.93
C ILE A 122 1.81 10.95 -15.01
N VAL A 123 2.00 10.40 -16.20
CA VAL A 123 2.54 11.11 -17.36
C VAL A 123 1.57 10.92 -18.53
N ASN A 124 1.20 12.02 -19.20
CA ASN A 124 0.23 11.99 -20.31
C ASN A 124 -1.09 11.30 -19.95
N ASN A 125 -1.60 11.57 -18.74
CA ASN A 125 -2.81 10.97 -18.16
C ASN A 125 -2.77 9.44 -18.04
N LYS A 126 -1.58 8.84 -18.03
CA LYS A 126 -1.38 7.39 -17.86
C LYS A 126 -0.47 7.12 -16.67
N HIS A 127 -0.72 6.01 -15.98
CA HIS A 127 0.18 5.50 -14.96
C HIS A 127 1.60 5.39 -15.54
N TYR A 128 2.58 6.00 -14.87
CA TYR A 128 3.98 5.87 -15.22
C TYR A 128 4.69 4.92 -14.26
N LYS A 129 4.62 5.22 -12.96
CA LYS A 129 5.22 4.41 -11.89
C LYS A 129 4.59 4.76 -10.55
N ALA A 130 4.50 3.81 -9.63
CA ALA A 130 4.40 4.09 -8.20
C ALA A 130 5.51 3.36 -7.44
N SER A 131 6.10 4.02 -6.44
CA SER A 131 7.13 3.40 -5.60
C SER A 131 7.20 4.05 -4.23
N VAL A 132 7.65 3.28 -3.23
CA VAL A 132 8.04 3.81 -1.93
C VAL A 132 9.28 4.68 -2.13
N ILE A 133 9.17 5.98 -1.82
CA ILE A 133 10.27 6.94 -1.95
C ILE A 133 10.90 7.31 -0.60
N TRP A 134 10.20 7.02 0.50
CA TRP A 134 10.71 7.22 1.84
C TRP A 134 9.99 6.30 2.82
N ASP A 135 10.75 5.75 3.77
CA ASP A 135 10.26 4.87 4.82
C ASP A 135 11.16 5.00 6.05
N ASP A 136 10.58 5.27 7.22
CA ASP A 136 11.33 5.39 8.48
C ASP A 136 11.38 4.11 9.33
N SER A 137 10.85 3.01 8.78
CA SER A 137 10.92 1.69 9.36
C SER A 137 12.31 1.09 9.21
N THR A 138 12.70 0.28 10.20
CA THR A 138 13.88 -0.61 10.06
C THR A 138 13.57 -1.86 9.24
N PHE A 139 12.30 -2.07 8.89
CA PHE A 139 11.85 -3.16 8.04
C PHE A 139 11.66 -2.60 6.63
N SER A 140 12.41 -3.09 5.66
CA SER A 140 12.28 -2.63 4.28
C SER A 140 10.90 -2.99 3.70
N PRO A 141 10.32 -2.11 2.87
CA PRO A 141 9.17 -2.46 2.05
C PRO A 141 9.45 -3.70 1.21
N ILE A 142 8.42 -4.49 0.97
CA ILE A 142 8.43 -5.63 0.05
C ILE A 142 7.38 -5.44 -1.04
N HIS A 143 7.38 -6.31 -2.05
CA HIS A 143 6.34 -6.33 -3.09
C HIS A 143 6.14 -4.99 -3.83
N GLU A 144 7.24 -4.30 -4.16
CA GLU A 144 7.19 -2.99 -4.82
C GLU A 144 6.50 -3.04 -6.20
N GLU A 145 6.62 -4.16 -6.92
CA GLU A 145 5.93 -4.35 -8.20
C GLU A 145 4.41 -4.44 -8.01
N GLU A 146 3.95 -5.12 -6.95
CA GLU A 146 2.55 -5.22 -6.61
C GLU A 146 1.98 -3.88 -6.11
N VAL A 147 2.78 -3.07 -5.41
CA VAL A 147 2.42 -1.67 -5.10
C VAL A 147 2.25 -0.89 -6.40
N ASN A 148 3.20 -0.98 -7.33
CA ASN A 148 3.12 -0.30 -8.61
C ASN A 148 1.85 -0.71 -9.39
N ASP A 149 1.55 -2.00 -9.45
CA ASP A 149 0.40 -2.57 -10.14
C ASP A 149 -0.93 -2.20 -9.48
N PHE A 150 -0.96 -2.10 -8.15
CA PHE A 150 -2.11 -1.59 -7.41
C PHE A 150 -2.43 -0.15 -7.81
N PHE A 151 -1.44 0.75 -7.79
CA PHE A 151 -1.63 2.15 -8.19
C PHE A 151 -1.97 2.29 -9.68
N ARG A 152 -1.47 1.39 -10.55
CA ARG A 152 -1.88 1.35 -11.97
C ARG A 152 -3.40 1.17 -12.12
N GLN A 153 -4.01 0.33 -11.27
CA GLN A 153 -5.44 0.03 -11.32
C GLN A 153 -6.32 1.17 -10.79
N LEU A 154 -5.74 2.18 -10.12
CA LEU A 154 -6.50 3.36 -9.65
C LEU A 154 -6.85 4.32 -10.80
N LEU A 155 -6.26 4.16 -11.98
CA LEU A 155 -6.63 4.88 -13.19
C LEU A 155 -7.46 3.99 -14.14
N PRO A 156 -8.45 4.56 -14.83
CA PRO A 156 -9.06 3.92 -15.98
C PRO A 156 -8.03 3.79 -17.11
N ASN A 157 -8.20 2.74 -17.94
CA ASN A 157 -7.37 2.47 -19.11
C ASN A 157 -7.47 3.56 -20.18
#